data_AF-A0A0D0CR47-F1
#
_entry.id   AF-A0A0D0CR47-F1
#
_cell.length_a   1.000
_cell.length_b   1.000
_cell.length_c   1.000
_cell.angle_alpha   90.00
_cell.angle_beta   90.00
_cell.angle_gamma   90.00
#
_symmetry.space_group_name_H-M   'P 1'
#
loop_
_entity.id
_entity.type
_entity.pdbx_description
1 polymer ?
#
loop_
_entity_poly.entity_id
_entity_poly.type
_entity_poly.pdbx_seq_one_letter_code
_entity_poly.pdbx_strand_id
1 'polypeptide(L)'
;LSLLAKLFLPAGYPRSVSPGSYQILNALQAFCNSLASLLSSRANLEGYGVGDASASATNALLLTVLQDVFSRLITIVAAFFFGSSLFPEAKTYRFLADLLNDAATVIDTLSPLFASLFDTHAPPIIQSLPFLPPSVPLRVYTLCLSASLRALCAIAAGGSKTAITMHFATPLEGTGDVGDLNAKDSSKETILALLGMMIGSLTVPYLTTPWSTYTVLFLMVFLHLFINYLGVRGVVFRSLNRQRACLAWMSFKSDRSLQITPSRLASLERILTLRSDDIRSLPSGKVIGQCTMGS
;
A
#
# COMPACT_ATOMS: atom_id res chain seq x y z
N LEU A 1 -31.86 -4.23 12.55
CA LEU A 1 -30.38 -4.22 12.71
C LEU A 1 -30.02 -3.61 14.06
N SER A 2 -29.13 -4.25 14.82
CA SER A 2 -28.52 -3.65 16.00
C SER A 2 -27.77 -2.36 15.62
N LEU A 3 -27.55 -1.46 16.59
CA LEU A 3 -26.78 -0.23 16.39
C LEU A 3 -25.40 -0.53 15.75
N LEU A 4 -24.74 -1.59 16.23
CA LEU A 4 -23.44 -2.05 15.73
C LEU A 4 -23.50 -2.42 14.25
N ALA A 5 -24.55 -3.13 13.83
CA ALA A 5 -24.73 -3.49 12.43
C ALA A 5 -24.98 -2.25 11.55
N LYS A 6 -25.74 -1.25 12.03
CA LYS A 6 -25.95 0.01 11.28
C LYS A 6 -24.68 0.85 11.19
N LEU A 7 -23.78 0.74 12.17
CA LEU A 7 -22.52 1.49 12.19
C LEU A 7 -21.52 0.95 11.17
N PHE A 8 -21.44 -0.38 11.02
CA PHE A 8 -20.40 -1.04 10.23
C PHE A 8 -20.87 -1.69 8.93
N LEU A 9 -22.17 -1.93 8.74
CA LEU A 9 -22.69 -2.55 7.52
C LEU A 9 -23.43 -1.52 6.65
N PRO A 10 -23.28 -1.60 5.32
CA PRO A 10 -24.05 -0.76 4.42
C PRO A 10 -25.55 -1.01 4.50
N ALA A 11 -26.34 0.00 4.15
CA ALA A 11 -27.79 -0.10 4.01
C ALA A 11 -28.13 -1.20 2.99
N GLY A 12 -29.09 -2.07 3.34
CA GLY A 12 -29.49 -3.20 2.49
C GLY A 12 -28.56 -4.42 2.54
N TYR A 13 -27.53 -4.44 3.40
CA TYR A 13 -26.68 -5.62 3.58
C TYR A 13 -27.52 -6.85 4.01
N PRO A 14 -27.27 -8.06 3.48
CA PRO A 14 -26.15 -8.43 2.62
C PRO A 14 -26.36 -8.20 1.11
N ARG A 15 -27.55 -7.79 0.66
CA ARG A 15 -27.85 -7.68 -0.79
C ARG A 15 -27.20 -6.47 -1.46
N SER A 16 -26.80 -5.44 -0.72
CA SER A 16 -26.18 -4.24 -1.28
C SER A 16 -24.67 -4.37 -1.54
N VAL A 17 -24.04 -5.47 -1.12
CA VAL A 17 -22.58 -5.64 -1.20
C VAL A 17 -22.24 -7.01 -1.78
N SER A 18 -21.31 -7.07 -2.73
CA SER A 18 -20.79 -8.37 -3.21
C SER A 18 -20.11 -9.14 -2.06
N PRO A 19 -20.23 -10.47 -2.00
CA PRO A 19 -19.57 -11.27 -0.97
C PRO A 19 -18.04 -11.23 -1.11
N GLY A 20 -17.34 -11.17 0.01
CA GLY A 20 -15.88 -11.22 0.06
C GLY A 20 -15.33 -10.97 1.47
N SER A 21 -14.13 -11.45 1.75
CA SER A 21 -13.43 -11.24 3.02
C SER A 21 -12.53 -9.99 3.00
N TYR A 22 -12.37 -9.35 1.84
CA TYR A 22 -11.44 -8.25 1.63
C TYR A 22 -11.64 -7.10 2.62
N GLN A 23 -12.87 -6.65 2.89
CA GLN A 23 -13.15 -5.51 3.77
C GLN A 23 -12.69 -5.78 5.20
N ILE A 24 -12.88 -7.01 5.70
CA ILE A 24 -12.43 -7.41 7.03
C ILE A 24 -10.90 -7.44 7.10
N LEU A 25 -10.27 -8.03 6.09
CA LEU A 25 -8.80 -8.10 5.99
C LEU A 25 -8.17 -6.71 5.83
N ASN A 26 -8.76 -5.84 5.03
CA ASN A 26 -8.34 -4.44 4.85
C ASN A 26 -8.46 -3.66 6.16
N ALA A 27 -9.53 -3.88 6.92
CA ALA A 27 -9.67 -3.26 8.23
C ALA A 27 -8.63 -3.80 9.24
N LEU A 28 -8.31 -5.11 9.21
CA LEU A 28 -7.27 -5.69 10.06
C LEU A 28 -5.86 -5.17 9.72
N GLN A 29 -5.57 -4.86 8.45
CA GLN A 29 -4.31 -4.22 8.05
C GLN A 29 -4.11 -2.87 8.74
N ALA A 30 -5.18 -2.08 8.89
CA ALA A 30 -5.11 -0.77 9.52
C ALA A 30 -4.55 -0.82 10.94
N PHE A 31 -4.82 -1.90 11.68
CA PHE A 31 -4.22 -2.14 12.99
C PHE A 31 -2.68 -2.22 12.89
N CYS A 32 -2.17 -3.05 11.98
CA CYS A 32 -0.73 -3.29 11.80
C CYS A 32 -0.02 -2.02 11.33
N ASN A 33 -0.61 -1.33 10.34
CA ASN A 33 -0.08 -0.09 9.78
C ASN A 33 -0.03 1.04 10.83
N SER A 34 -1.07 1.19 11.66
CA SER A 34 -1.08 2.19 12.74
C SER A 34 0.03 1.97 13.75
N LEU A 35 0.28 0.72 14.16
CA LEU A 35 1.35 0.43 15.12
C LEU A 35 2.73 0.67 14.49
N ALA A 36 2.97 0.20 13.27
CA ALA A 36 4.22 0.44 12.55
C ALA A 36 4.47 1.95 12.34
N SER A 37 3.41 2.70 12.01
CA SER A 37 3.47 4.16 11.82
C SER A 37 3.84 4.90 13.10
N LEU A 38 3.48 4.40 14.29
CA LEU A 38 3.92 4.99 15.56
C LEU A 38 5.42 4.84 15.78
N LEU A 39 6.01 3.70 15.41
CA LEU A 39 7.47 3.49 15.49
C LEU A 39 8.21 4.42 14.53
N SER A 40 7.73 4.53 13.30
CA SER A 40 8.24 5.48 12.31
C SER A 40 8.09 6.93 12.78
N SER A 41 6.96 7.28 13.41
CA SER A 41 6.72 8.63 13.93
C SER A 41 7.70 9.01 15.03
N ARG A 42 7.99 8.10 15.97
CA ARG A 42 9.04 8.33 16.99
C ARG A 42 10.39 8.64 16.33
N ALA A 43 10.82 7.79 15.39
CA ALA A 43 12.10 7.97 14.71
C ALA A 43 12.14 9.31 13.94
N ASN A 44 11.04 9.71 13.29
CA ASN A 44 10.94 10.99 12.61
C ASN A 44 11.03 12.19 13.57
N LEU A 45 10.39 12.12 14.74
CA LEU A 45 10.51 13.16 15.77
C LEU A 45 11.96 13.32 16.24
N GLU A 46 12.66 12.22 16.50
CA GLU A 46 14.11 12.26 16.79
C GLU A 46 14.89 12.88 15.62
N GLY A 47 14.49 12.59 14.38
CA GLY A 47 15.07 13.19 13.17
C GLY A 47 14.85 14.70 13.01
N TYR A 48 13.75 15.23 13.56
CA TYR A 48 13.51 16.67 13.63
C TYR A 48 14.25 17.35 14.79
N GLY A 49 15.02 16.58 15.56
CA GLY A 49 15.81 17.08 16.69
C GLY A 49 15.03 17.10 18.00
N VAL A 50 13.92 16.36 18.13
CA VAL A 50 13.28 16.17 19.43
C VAL A 50 14.25 15.43 20.34
N GLY A 51 14.71 16.11 21.40
CA GLY A 51 15.74 15.63 22.32
C GLY A 51 17.10 16.32 22.15
N ASP A 52 17.28 17.18 21.14
CA ASP A 52 18.48 17.98 20.92
C ASP A 52 18.22 19.47 21.25
N ALA A 53 19.01 20.03 22.17
CA ALA A 53 18.89 21.43 22.59
C ALA A 53 19.32 22.43 21.49
N SER A 54 20.07 21.99 20.48
CA SER A 54 20.49 22.80 19.34
C SER A 54 19.49 22.79 18.17
N ALA A 55 18.48 21.93 18.22
CA ALA A 55 17.45 21.85 17.20
C ALA A 55 16.52 23.05 17.24
N SER A 56 16.09 23.52 16.07
CA SER A 56 15.13 24.63 15.95
C SER A 56 13.86 24.19 15.24
N ALA A 57 12.72 24.73 15.69
CA ALA A 57 11.43 24.51 15.01
C ALA A 57 11.46 24.98 13.55
N THR A 58 12.24 26.02 13.24
CA THR A 58 12.43 26.52 11.87
C THR A 58 13.12 25.48 10.99
N ASN A 59 14.19 24.84 11.47
CA ASN A 59 14.88 23.81 10.69
C ASN A 59 13.99 22.59 10.45
N ALA A 60 13.24 22.16 11.48
CA ALA A 60 12.25 21.10 11.33
C ALA A 60 11.19 21.47 10.28
N LEU A 61 10.62 22.69 10.34
CA LEU A 61 9.65 23.18 9.37
C LEU A 61 10.19 23.18 7.94
N LEU A 62 11.41 23.69 7.72
CA LEU A 62 12.04 23.72 6.39
C LEU A 62 12.24 22.31 5.83
N LEU A 63 12.61 21.35 6.68
CA LEU A 63 12.73 19.94 6.31
C LEU A 63 11.38 19.32 5.95
N THR A 64 10.30 19.66 6.66
CA THR A 64 8.94 19.21 6.30
C THR A 64 8.48 19.81 4.98
N VAL A 65 8.73 21.10 4.75
CA VAL A 65 8.42 21.77 3.47
C VAL A 65 9.15 21.10 2.31
N LEU A 66 10.42 20.73 2.49
CA LEU A 66 11.17 20.02 1.47
C LEU A 66 10.53 18.65 1.15
N GLN A 67 10.15 17.87 2.16
CA GLN A 67 9.43 16.62 1.98
C GLN A 67 8.11 16.82 1.22
N ASP A 68 7.35 17.87 1.54
CA ASP A 68 6.09 18.20 0.87
C ASP A 68 6.28 18.54 -0.60
N VAL A 69 7.35 19.28 -0.95
CA VAL A 69 7.69 19.59 -2.34
C VAL A 69 7.95 18.30 -3.12
N PHE A 70 8.81 17.41 -2.61
CA PHE A 70 9.08 16.11 -3.26
C PHE A 70 7.82 15.27 -3.38
N SER A 71 7.05 15.14 -2.29
CA SER A 71 5.79 14.39 -2.26
C SER A 71 4.81 14.88 -3.33
N ARG A 72 4.62 16.20 -3.47
CA ARG A 72 3.71 16.78 -4.47
C ARG A 72 4.20 16.61 -5.90
N LEU A 73 5.49 16.79 -6.16
CA LEU A 73 6.07 16.55 -7.48
C LEU A 73 5.90 15.07 -7.90
N ILE A 74 6.19 14.15 -6.98
CA ILE A 74 6.02 12.72 -7.22
C ILE A 74 4.55 12.35 -7.43
N THR A 75 3.63 12.97 -6.69
CA THR A 75 2.18 12.78 -6.90
C THR A 75 1.77 13.11 -8.33
N ILE A 76 2.22 14.26 -8.86
CA ILE A 76 1.91 14.70 -10.23
C ILE A 76 2.51 13.74 -11.26
N VAL A 77 3.80 13.41 -11.11
CA VAL A 77 4.52 12.52 -12.03
C VAL A 77 3.91 11.11 -12.03
N ALA A 78 3.60 10.57 -10.85
CA ALA A 78 3.01 9.25 -10.69
C ALA A 78 1.59 9.18 -11.28
N ALA A 79 0.78 10.23 -11.08
CA ALA A 79 -0.54 10.31 -11.70
C ALA A 79 -0.46 10.28 -13.23
N PHE A 80 0.51 10.97 -13.82
CA PHE A 80 0.76 10.96 -15.27
C PHE A 80 1.15 9.56 -15.78
N PHE A 81 2.08 8.87 -15.11
CA PHE A 81 2.58 7.58 -15.59
C PHE A 81 1.67 6.39 -15.30
N PHE A 82 0.99 6.38 -14.15
CA PHE A 82 0.26 5.19 -13.68
C PHE A 82 -1.26 5.33 -13.77
N GLY A 83 -1.80 6.55 -13.92
CA GLY A 83 -3.22 6.86 -13.74
C GLY A 83 -4.20 5.93 -14.46
N SER A 84 -3.95 5.61 -15.74
CA SER A 84 -4.83 4.74 -16.54
C SER A 84 -4.82 3.27 -16.09
N SER A 85 -3.78 2.84 -15.38
CA SER A 85 -3.60 1.44 -14.96
C SER A 85 -4.07 1.16 -13.54
N LEU A 86 -4.29 2.19 -12.72
CA LEU A 86 -4.62 2.03 -11.29
C LEU A 86 -5.95 1.29 -11.07
N PHE A 87 -6.96 1.58 -11.89
CA PHE A 87 -8.28 0.96 -11.78
C PHE A 87 -8.33 -0.46 -12.39
N PRO A 88 -7.82 -0.71 -13.63
CA PRO A 88 -7.86 -2.05 -14.21
C PRO A 88 -6.99 -3.07 -13.46
N GLU A 89 -5.79 -2.66 -13.03
CA GLU A 89 -4.79 -3.51 -12.38
C GLU A 89 -4.86 -3.39 -10.84
N ALA A 90 -6.07 -3.24 -10.31
CA ALA A 90 -6.32 -2.89 -8.91
C ALA A 90 -5.66 -3.82 -7.89
N LYS A 91 -5.59 -5.14 -8.15
CA LYS A 91 -4.92 -6.08 -7.22
C LYS A 91 -3.43 -5.77 -7.08
N THR A 92 -2.75 -5.51 -8.20
CA THR A 92 -1.33 -5.18 -8.26
C THR A 92 -1.07 -3.87 -7.54
N TYR A 93 -1.81 -2.81 -7.90
CA TYR A 93 -1.62 -1.49 -7.31
C TYR A 93 -2.04 -1.41 -5.84
N ARG A 94 -3.06 -2.18 -5.41
CA ARG A 94 -3.44 -2.26 -3.99
C ARG A 94 -2.34 -2.90 -3.15
N PHE A 95 -1.70 -3.95 -3.66
CA PHE A 95 -0.56 -4.57 -3.00
C PHE A 95 0.70 -3.70 -3.04
N LEU A 96 0.98 -3.10 -4.20
CA LEU A 96 2.11 -2.18 -4.37
C LEU A 96 2.00 -0.95 -3.46
N ALA A 97 0.80 -0.40 -3.28
CA ALA A 97 0.58 0.73 -2.39
C ALA A 97 1.08 0.43 -0.96
N ASP A 98 0.69 -0.72 -0.40
CA ASP A 98 1.12 -1.10 0.95
C ASP A 98 2.61 -1.45 1.01
N LEU A 99 3.17 -2.03 -0.06
CA LEU A 99 4.62 -2.23 -0.16
C LEU A 99 5.39 -0.89 -0.11
N LEU A 100 4.90 0.12 -0.83
CA LEU A 100 5.49 1.46 -0.84
C LEU A 100 5.34 2.16 0.51
N ASN A 101 4.17 2.04 1.15
CA ASN A 101 3.90 2.56 2.49
C ASN A 101 4.83 1.94 3.54
N ASP A 102 4.98 0.62 3.50
CA ASP A 102 5.80 -0.10 4.46
C ASP A 102 7.29 0.17 4.22
N ALA A 103 7.72 0.30 2.97
CA ALA A 103 9.06 0.73 2.65
C ALA A 103 9.36 2.14 3.20
N ALA A 104 8.43 3.09 3.07
CA ALA A 104 8.55 4.42 3.68
C ALA A 104 8.66 4.34 5.21
N THR A 105 7.80 3.54 5.84
CA THR A 105 7.79 3.34 7.29
C THR A 105 9.08 2.71 7.80
N VAL A 106 9.64 1.75 7.05
CA VAL A 106 10.94 1.12 7.34
C VAL A 106 12.08 2.13 7.18
N ILE A 107 12.09 2.90 6.08
CA ILE A 107 13.11 3.94 5.86
C ILE A 107 13.10 4.97 6.99
N ASP A 108 11.92 5.46 7.39
CA ASP A 108 11.80 6.42 8.49
C ASP A 108 12.29 5.84 9.81
N THR A 109 11.92 4.60 10.13
CA THR A 109 12.33 3.96 11.39
C THR A 109 13.83 3.66 11.43
N LEU A 110 14.44 3.36 10.27
CA LEU A 110 15.89 3.10 10.14
C LEU A 110 16.71 4.38 9.89
N SER A 111 16.07 5.51 9.62
CA SER A 111 16.78 6.75 9.28
C SER A 111 17.76 7.26 10.35
N PRO A 112 17.56 7.06 11.69
CA PRO A 112 18.59 7.37 12.68
C PRO A 112 19.83 6.49 12.52
N LEU A 113 19.66 5.21 12.19
CA LEU A 113 20.75 4.26 11.96
C LEU A 113 21.52 4.60 10.69
N PHE A 114 20.84 4.98 9.61
CA PHE A 114 21.52 5.39 8.38
C PHE A 114 22.35 6.65 8.59
N ALA A 115 21.85 7.62 9.37
CA ALA A 115 22.61 8.82 9.70
C ALA A 115 23.90 8.48 10.49
N SER A 116 23.81 7.65 11.53
CA SER A 116 24.97 7.29 12.36
C SER A 116 26.03 6.48 11.61
N LEU A 117 25.62 5.57 10.72
CA LEU A 117 26.53 4.80 9.86
C LEU A 117 27.24 5.70 8.84
N PHE A 118 26.55 6.70 8.31
CA PHE A 118 27.11 7.58 7.29
C PHE A 118 28.09 8.61 7.87
N ASP A 119 27.78 9.21 9.02
CA ASP A 119 28.67 10.18 9.66
C ASP A 119 29.98 9.52 10.17
N THR A 120 29.96 8.21 10.43
CA THR A 120 31.16 7.45 10.85
C THR A 120 31.92 6.80 9.69
N HIS A 121 31.26 6.43 8.58
CA HIS A 121 31.85 5.63 7.50
C HIS A 121 31.35 6.04 6.11
N ALA A 122 31.31 7.35 5.78
CA ALA A 122 30.89 7.81 4.45
C ALA A 122 31.74 7.13 3.34
N PRO A 123 31.18 6.22 2.52
CA PRO A 123 31.96 5.54 1.51
C PRO A 123 32.31 6.55 0.40
N PRO A 124 33.55 6.54 -0.12
CA PRO A 124 34.04 7.55 -1.07
C PRO A 124 33.21 7.61 -2.37
N ILE A 125 32.52 6.53 -2.74
CA ILE A 125 31.57 6.49 -3.86
C ILE A 125 30.44 7.51 -3.70
N ILE A 126 29.92 7.73 -2.48
CA ILE A 126 28.77 8.62 -2.28
C ILE A 126 29.21 10.09 -2.36
N GLN A 127 30.43 10.43 -1.93
CA GLN A 127 31.01 11.76 -2.10
C GLN A 127 31.25 12.14 -3.57
N SER A 128 31.32 11.14 -4.45
CA SER A 128 31.50 11.34 -5.90
C SER A 128 30.19 11.49 -6.69
N LEU A 129 29.03 11.33 -6.04
CA LEU A 129 27.74 11.50 -6.71
C LEU A 129 27.41 13.00 -6.86
N PRO A 130 27.31 13.55 -8.08
CA PRO A 130 27.12 14.99 -8.31
C PRO A 130 25.78 15.54 -7.78
N PHE A 131 24.83 14.66 -7.45
CA PHE A 131 23.50 14.99 -6.94
C PHE A 131 23.40 14.91 -5.40
N LEU A 132 24.48 14.53 -4.72
CA LEU A 132 24.51 14.42 -3.26
C LEU A 132 25.54 15.43 -2.69
N PRO A 133 25.20 16.73 -2.62
CA PRO A 133 26.10 17.71 -2.01
C PRO A 133 26.47 17.28 -0.57
N PRO A 134 27.77 17.27 -0.22
CA PRO A 134 28.25 16.81 1.09
C PRO A 134 27.78 17.70 2.25
N SER A 135 27.20 18.88 1.95
CA SER A 135 26.63 19.79 2.93
C SER A 135 25.23 19.40 3.43
N VAL A 136 24.59 18.40 2.83
CA VAL A 136 23.24 17.97 3.21
C VAL A 136 23.31 16.63 3.96
N PRO A 137 22.79 16.54 5.19
CA PRO A 137 22.79 15.30 5.96
C PRO A 137 22.05 14.17 5.22
N LEU A 138 22.57 12.93 5.28
CA LEU A 138 21.95 11.76 4.65
C LEU A 138 20.46 11.61 5.03
N ARG A 139 20.14 12.00 6.26
CA ARG A 139 18.79 12.02 6.82
C ARG A 139 17.79 12.75 5.92
N VAL A 140 18.17 13.88 5.35
CA VAL A 140 17.30 14.68 4.47
C VAL A 140 16.88 13.87 3.24
N TYR A 141 17.81 13.13 2.64
CA TYR A 141 17.52 12.25 1.51
C TYR A 141 16.60 11.11 1.90
N THR A 142 16.84 10.47 3.05
CA THR A 142 15.97 9.36 3.52
C THR A 142 14.54 9.82 3.76
N LEU A 143 14.35 11.01 4.34
CA LEU A 143 13.03 11.60 4.59
C LEU A 143 12.33 11.99 3.27
N CYS A 144 13.05 12.60 2.33
CA CYS A 144 12.50 12.93 1.01
C CYS A 144 12.13 11.69 0.20
N LEU A 145 12.95 10.63 0.27
CA LEU A 145 12.66 9.34 -0.36
C LEU A 145 11.41 8.70 0.25
N SER A 146 11.31 8.70 1.57
CA SER A 146 10.15 8.20 2.29
C SER A 146 8.86 8.97 1.94
N ALA A 147 8.93 10.30 1.90
CA ALA A 147 7.81 11.14 1.45
C ALA A 147 7.40 10.84 0.00
N SER A 148 8.37 10.60 -0.89
CA SER A 148 8.13 10.19 -2.27
C SER A 148 7.43 8.83 -2.36
N LEU A 149 7.85 7.85 -1.56
CA LEU A 149 7.21 6.53 -1.49
C LEU A 149 5.77 6.62 -0.96
N ARG A 150 5.50 7.47 0.04
CA ARG A 150 4.14 7.73 0.51
C ARG A 150 3.26 8.39 -0.54
N ALA A 151 3.81 9.32 -1.33
CA ALA A 151 3.09 9.90 -2.47
C ALA A 151 2.74 8.84 -3.53
N LEU A 152 3.67 7.95 -3.87
CA LEU A 152 3.42 6.83 -4.78
C LEU A 152 2.36 5.87 -4.20
N CYS A 153 2.43 5.56 -2.90
CA CYS A 153 1.41 4.79 -2.20
C CYS A 153 0.04 5.46 -2.34
N ALA A 154 -0.09 6.76 -2.07
CA ALA A 154 -1.36 7.47 -2.12
C ALA A 154 -2.00 7.39 -3.52
N ILE A 155 -1.22 7.58 -4.58
CA ILE A 155 -1.70 7.41 -5.97
C ILE A 155 -2.13 5.97 -6.23
N ALA A 156 -1.29 4.99 -5.90
CA ALA A 156 -1.57 3.58 -6.13
C ALA A 156 -2.81 3.08 -5.34
N ALA A 157 -2.93 3.47 -4.07
CA ALA A 157 -4.03 3.14 -3.18
C ALA A 157 -5.34 3.79 -3.66
N GLY A 158 -5.31 5.06 -4.06
CA GLY A 158 -6.49 5.80 -4.48
C GLY A 158 -7.25 5.09 -5.60
N GLY A 159 -6.60 4.89 -6.75
CA GLY A 159 -7.27 4.27 -7.92
C GLY A 159 -7.62 2.79 -7.70
N SER A 160 -6.76 2.02 -7.03
CA SER A 160 -7.03 0.60 -6.75
C SER A 160 -8.16 0.41 -5.72
N LYS A 161 -8.22 1.22 -4.66
CA LYS A 161 -9.31 1.20 -3.67
C LYS A 161 -10.63 1.56 -4.33
N THR A 162 -10.66 2.57 -5.21
CA THR A 162 -11.87 2.91 -5.99
C THR A 162 -12.37 1.72 -6.80
N ALA A 163 -11.50 0.99 -7.51
CA ALA A 163 -11.89 -0.19 -8.28
C ALA A 163 -12.47 -1.30 -7.40
N ILE A 164 -11.86 -1.56 -6.24
CA ILE A 164 -12.34 -2.56 -5.29
C ILE A 164 -13.69 -2.14 -4.69
N THR A 165 -13.84 -0.88 -4.27
CA THR A 165 -15.11 -0.34 -3.77
C THR A 165 -16.21 -0.45 -4.81
N MET A 166 -15.94 -0.08 -6.07
CA MET A 166 -16.89 -0.23 -7.18
C MET A 166 -17.29 -1.69 -7.40
N HIS A 167 -16.35 -2.63 -7.33
CA HIS A 167 -16.65 -4.06 -7.45
C HIS A 167 -17.61 -4.54 -6.35
N PHE A 168 -17.39 -4.10 -5.11
CA PHE A 168 -18.23 -4.50 -3.99
C PHE A 168 -19.58 -3.79 -3.96
N ALA A 169 -19.65 -2.53 -4.41
CA ALA A 169 -20.87 -1.74 -4.52
C ALA A 169 -21.75 -2.08 -5.74
N THR A 170 -21.35 -3.05 -6.57
CA THR A 170 -22.13 -3.52 -7.73
C THR A 170 -22.51 -5.00 -7.58
N PRO A 171 -23.36 -5.37 -6.61
CA PRO A 171 -23.76 -6.75 -6.39
C PRO A 171 -24.52 -7.34 -7.60
N LEU A 172 -24.55 -8.67 -7.71
CA LEU A 172 -25.31 -9.37 -8.77
C LEU A 172 -26.82 -9.19 -8.62
N GLU A 173 -27.29 -9.08 -7.38
CA GLU A 173 -28.68 -8.86 -7.04
C GLU A 173 -28.79 -7.66 -6.11
N GLY A 174 -29.76 -6.77 -6.35
CA GLY A 174 -29.98 -5.58 -5.54
C GLY A 174 -29.23 -4.34 -6.04
N THR A 175 -29.26 -3.29 -5.23
CA THR A 175 -28.63 -2.00 -5.51
C THR A 175 -27.59 -1.73 -4.44
N GLY A 176 -26.34 -1.53 -4.86
CA GLY A 176 -25.29 -1.07 -3.96
C GLY A 176 -25.14 0.45 -3.99
N ASP A 177 -24.50 0.98 -2.95
CA ASP A 177 -24.19 2.40 -2.79
C ASP A 177 -22.68 2.53 -2.51
N VAL A 178 -21.97 3.15 -3.43
CA VAL A 178 -20.51 3.36 -3.35
C VAL A 178 -20.14 4.25 -2.17
N GLY A 179 -20.95 5.28 -1.91
CA GLY A 179 -20.71 6.24 -0.83
C GLY A 179 -20.92 5.61 0.54
N ASP A 180 -22.05 4.91 0.73
CA ASP A 180 -22.31 4.21 2.00
C ASP A 180 -21.31 3.07 2.22
N LEU A 181 -21.00 2.27 1.19
CA LEU A 181 -19.96 1.24 1.30
C LEU A 181 -18.61 1.84 1.74
N ASN A 182 -18.17 2.92 1.10
CA ASN A 182 -16.90 3.58 1.42
C ASN A 182 -16.92 4.15 2.86
N ALA A 183 -18.02 4.77 3.29
CA ALA A 183 -18.16 5.29 4.65
C ALA A 183 -18.08 4.17 5.71
N LYS A 184 -18.75 3.03 5.46
CA LYS A 184 -18.74 1.87 6.36
C LYS A 184 -17.42 1.11 6.34
N ASP A 185 -16.71 1.09 5.22
CA ASP A 185 -15.36 0.53 5.13
C ASP A 185 -14.37 1.39 5.91
N SER A 186 -14.40 2.71 5.69
CA SER A 186 -13.58 3.68 6.42
C SER A 186 -13.80 3.62 7.93
N SER A 187 -15.04 3.39 8.39
CA SER A 187 -15.35 3.25 9.82
C SER A 187 -14.74 1.96 10.43
N LYS A 188 -14.73 0.85 9.69
CA LYS A 188 -14.04 -0.39 10.11
C LYS A 188 -12.53 -0.19 10.17
N GLU A 189 -11.97 0.46 9.16
CA GLU A 189 -10.54 0.81 9.10
C GLU A 189 -10.15 1.68 10.30
N THR A 190 -10.96 2.71 10.59
CA THR A 190 -10.73 3.66 11.69
C THR A 190 -10.73 2.97 13.05
N ILE A 191 -11.70 2.09 13.35
CA ILE A 191 -11.74 1.44 14.66
C ILE A 191 -10.54 0.51 14.89
N LEU A 192 -10.10 -0.24 13.87
CA LEU A 192 -8.89 -1.06 14.01
C LEU A 192 -7.61 -0.21 14.04
N ALA A 193 -7.56 0.89 13.30
CA ALA A 193 -6.47 1.86 13.39
C ALA A 193 -6.37 2.45 14.81
N LEU A 194 -7.50 2.80 15.44
CA LEU A 194 -7.55 3.29 16.83
C LEU A 194 -7.03 2.25 17.82
N LEU A 195 -7.40 0.98 17.67
CA LEU A 195 -6.86 -0.11 18.50
C LEU A 195 -5.35 -0.26 18.30
N GLY A 196 -4.87 -0.15 17.06
CA GLY A 196 -3.44 -0.17 16.74
C GLY A 196 -2.68 0.98 17.39
N MET A 197 -3.24 2.19 17.35
CA MET A 197 -2.67 3.36 18.02
C MET A 197 -2.68 3.23 19.54
N MET A 198 -3.75 2.69 20.13
CA MET A 198 -3.88 2.48 21.56
C MET A 198 -2.83 1.47 22.06
N ILE A 199 -2.78 0.28 21.44
CA ILE A 199 -1.80 -0.76 21.81
C ILE A 199 -0.38 -0.27 21.54
N GLY A 200 -0.15 0.40 20.40
CA GLY A 200 1.13 0.99 20.07
C GLY A 200 1.58 2.02 21.11
N SER A 201 0.71 2.94 21.52
CA SER A 201 1.04 3.95 22.54
C SER A 201 1.39 3.34 23.90
N LEU A 202 0.77 2.21 24.25
CA LEU A 202 1.12 1.46 25.46
C LEU A 202 2.42 0.68 25.32
N THR A 203 2.75 0.20 24.11
CA THR A 203 3.92 -0.67 23.88
C THR A 203 5.20 0.13 23.62
N VAL A 204 5.10 1.21 22.85
CA VAL A 204 6.19 2.05 22.36
C VAL A 204 7.14 2.49 23.48
N PRO A 205 6.69 2.99 24.66
CA PRO A 205 7.58 3.36 25.77
C PRO A 205 8.50 2.24 26.28
N TYR A 206 8.09 0.98 26.16
CA TYR A 206 8.88 -0.18 26.59
C TYR A 206 9.85 -0.69 25.51
N LEU A 207 9.76 -0.18 24.28
CA LEU A 207 10.70 -0.47 23.20
C LEU A 207 11.91 0.45 23.32
N THR A 208 12.84 0.08 24.19
CA THR A 208 14.05 0.86 24.51
C THR A 208 15.29 0.45 23.72
N THR A 209 15.28 -0.70 23.06
CA THR A 209 16.43 -1.22 22.30
C THR A 209 16.15 -1.23 20.80
N PRO A 210 17.14 -0.97 19.93
CA PRO A 210 16.95 -1.06 18.48
C PRO A 210 16.42 -2.42 18.03
N TRP A 211 16.91 -3.51 18.63
CA TRP A 211 16.46 -4.87 18.34
C TRP A 211 14.98 -5.08 18.64
N SER A 212 14.47 -4.60 19.78
CA SER A 212 13.05 -4.71 20.11
C SER A 212 12.19 -3.85 19.18
N THR A 213 12.61 -2.63 18.87
CA THR A 213 11.91 -1.75 17.91
C THR A 213 11.84 -2.37 16.52
N TYR A 214 12.96 -2.86 15.98
CA TYR A 214 13.02 -3.43 14.63
C TYR A 214 12.27 -4.76 14.55
N THR A 215 12.33 -5.59 15.60
CA THR A 215 11.56 -6.85 15.64
C THR A 215 10.06 -6.57 15.56
N VAL A 216 9.55 -5.63 16.35
CA VAL A 216 8.13 -5.26 16.32
C VAL A 216 7.77 -4.63 14.97
N LEU A 217 8.60 -3.74 14.43
CA LEU A 217 8.39 -3.13 13.12
C LEU A 217 8.27 -4.19 12.02
N PHE A 218 9.26 -5.07 11.89
CA PHE A 218 9.27 -6.09 10.83
C PHE A 218 8.15 -7.12 11.01
N LEU A 219 7.77 -7.44 12.24
CA LEU A 219 6.59 -8.27 12.51
C LEU A 219 5.30 -7.59 12.04
N MET A 220 5.10 -6.31 12.34
CA MET A 220 3.92 -5.56 11.90
C MET A 220 3.88 -5.39 10.38
N VAL A 221 5.01 -5.06 9.75
CA VAL A 221 5.12 -4.95 8.28
C VAL A 221 4.85 -6.31 7.62
N PHE A 222 5.42 -7.40 8.14
CA PHE A 222 5.14 -8.73 7.63
C PHE A 222 3.65 -9.07 7.73
N LEU A 223 3.04 -8.85 8.89
CA LEU A 223 1.63 -9.13 9.10
C LEU A 223 0.75 -8.25 8.21
N HIS A 224 1.07 -6.96 8.08
CA HIS A 224 0.39 -6.02 7.20
C HIS A 224 0.38 -6.50 5.74
N LEU A 225 1.56 -6.78 5.18
CA LEU A 225 1.69 -7.27 3.79
C LEU A 225 1.05 -8.65 3.61
N PHE A 226 1.16 -9.54 4.60
CA PHE A 226 0.57 -10.87 4.54
C PHE A 226 -0.96 -10.79 4.48
N ILE A 227 -1.58 -10.00 5.36
CA ILE A 227 -3.03 -9.78 5.35
C ILE A 227 -3.46 -9.12 4.04
N ASN A 228 -2.68 -8.17 3.51
CA ASN A 228 -2.95 -7.56 2.21
C ASN A 228 -2.90 -8.56 1.07
N TYR A 229 -1.86 -9.40 1.03
CA TYR A 229 -1.76 -10.48 0.06
C TYR A 229 -3.00 -11.39 0.10
N LEU A 230 -3.44 -11.82 1.29
CA LEU A 230 -4.66 -12.62 1.45
C LEU A 230 -5.91 -11.86 0.97
N GLY A 231 -6.01 -10.57 1.31
CA GLY A 231 -7.09 -9.69 0.91
C GLY A 231 -7.22 -9.59 -0.61
N VAL A 232 -6.16 -9.16 -1.30
CA VAL A 232 -6.19 -8.97 -2.76
C VAL A 232 -6.34 -10.29 -3.51
N ARG A 233 -5.80 -11.40 -2.97
CA ARG A 233 -6.04 -12.75 -3.52
C ARG A 233 -7.50 -13.18 -3.41
N GLY A 234 -8.18 -12.76 -2.35
CA GLY A 234 -9.60 -13.07 -2.11
C GLY A 234 -10.59 -12.29 -2.97
N VAL A 235 -10.19 -11.18 -3.62
CA VAL A 235 -11.09 -10.39 -4.47
C VAL A 235 -11.35 -11.12 -5.79
N VAL A 236 -12.62 -11.34 -6.15
CA VAL A 236 -13.00 -11.98 -7.41
C VAL A 236 -13.64 -10.96 -8.34
N PHE A 237 -12.80 -10.23 -9.07
CA PHE A 237 -13.31 -9.22 -10.00
C PHE A 237 -14.10 -9.85 -11.15
N ARG A 238 -15.19 -9.17 -11.54
CA ARG A 238 -16.04 -9.53 -12.69
C ARG A 238 -15.66 -8.79 -13.98
N SER A 239 -14.84 -7.74 -13.90
CA SER A 239 -14.29 -7.07 -15.07
C SER A 239 -13.16 -7.90 -15.70
N LEU A 240 -12.64 -7.47 -16.84
CA LEU A 240 -11.41 -8.00 -17.41
C LEU A 240 -10.33 -6.91 -17.37
N ASN A 241 -9.16 -7.25 -16.84
CA ASN A 241 -7.91 -6.52 -17.12
C ASN A 241 -7.11 -7.30 -18.18
N ARG A 242 -5.92 -6.80 -18.53
CA ARG A 242 -5.06 -7.41 -19.54
C ARG A 242 -4.73 -8.86 -19.20
N GLN A 243 -4.36 -9.12 -17.95
CA GLN A 243 -4.05 -10.48 -17.47
C GLN A 243 -5.27 -11.42 -17.52
N ARG A 244 -6.42 -11.01 -16.99
CA ARG A 244 -7.67 -11.81 -16.99
C ARG A 244 -8.13 -12.11 -18.39
N ALA A 245 -8.07 -11.14 -19.29
CA ALA A 245 -8.42 -11.33 -20.70
C ALA A 245 -7.50 -12.37 -21.36
N CYS A 246 -6.18 -12.28 -21.14
CA CYS A 246 -5.24 -13.27 -21.64
C CYS A 246 -5.50 -14.68 -21.08
N LEU A 247 -5.74 -14.79 -19.77
CA LEU A 247 -6.04 -16.08 -19.12
C LEU A 247 -7.34 -16.69 -19.64
N ALA A 248 -8.39 -15.87 -19.81
CA ALA A 248 -9.65 -16.29 -20.38
C ALA A 248 -9.49 -16.79 -21.81
N TRP A 249 -8.78 -16.02 -22.65
CA TRP A 249 -8.51 -16.38 -24.04
C TRP A 249 -7.72 -17.68 -24.17
N MET A 250 -6.65 -17.83 -23.41
CA MET A 250 -5.80 -19.02 -23.46
C MET A 250 -6.52 -20.28 -22.98
N SER A 251 -7.36 -20.14 -21.96
CA SER A 251 -8.18 -21.23 -21.45
C SER A 251 -9.24 -21.65 -22.49
N PHE A 252 -9.91 -20.69 -23.14
CA PHE A 252 -10.85 -20.96 -24.24
C PHE A 252 -10.16 -21.59 -25.47
N LYS A 253 -8.95 -21.14 -25.81
CA LYS A 253 -8.17 -21.70 -26.91
C LYS A 253 -7.77 -23.16 -26.64
N SER A 254 -7.48 -23.49 -25.38
CA SER A 254 -7.09 -24.85 -24.98
C SER A 254 -8.29 -25.79 -24.93
N ASP A 255 -9.43 -25.34 -24.44
CA ASP A 255 -10.66 -26.12 -24.35
C ASP A 255 -11.88 -25.20 -24.60
N ARG A 256 -12.50 -25.38 -25.77
CA ARG A 256 -13.65 -24.57 -26.19
C ARG A 256 -14.92 -24.88 -25.40
N SER A 257 -14.98 -26.02 -24.70
CA SER A 257 -16.12 -26.43 -23.89
C SER A 257 -16.05 -25.90 -22.45
N LEU A 258 -14.88 -25.41 -22.02
CA LEU A 258 -14.64 -24.96 -20.66
C LEU A 258 -15.33 -23.61 -20.40
N GLN A 259 -16.37 -23.61 -19.56
CA GLN A 259 -16.95 -22.38 -19.02
C GLN A 259 -16.05 -21.81 -17.93
N ILE A 260 -15.36 -20.70 -18.24
CA ILE A 260 -14.45 -20.05 -17.30
C ILE A 260 -15.24 -19.09 -16.41
N THR A 261 -15.22 -19.37 -15.11
CA THR A 261 -15.82 -18.47 -14.11
C THR A 261 -14.82 -17.41 -13.62
N PRO A 262 -15.30 -16.24 -13.16
CA PRO A 262 -14.44 -15.23 -12.54
C PRO A 262 -13.61 -15.77 -11.37
N SER A 263 -14.18 -16.67 -10.56
CA SER A 263 -13.47 -17.30 -9.43
C SER A 263 -12.29 -18.15 -9.89
N ARG A 264 -12.45 -18.87 -11.01
CA ARG A 264 -11.35 -19.66 -11.58
C ARG A 264 -10.25 -18.74 -12.10
N LEU A 265 -10.59 -17.67 -12.81
CA LEU A 265 -9.60 -16.69 -13.27
C LEU A 265 -8.86 -16.05 -12.10
N ALA A 266 -9.57 -15.61 -11.06
CA ALA A 266 -8.98 -15.02 -9.87
C ALA A 266 -7.95 -15.93 -9.19
N SER A 267 -8.19 -17.25 -9.19
CA SER A 267 -7.22 -18.23 -8.65
C SER A 267 -5.90 -18.29 -9.43
N LEU A 268 -5.95 -18.00 -10.75
CA LEU A 268 -4.82 -18.08 -11.68
C LEU A 268 -4.07 -16.75 -11.85
N GLU A 269 -4.69 -15.64 -11.44
CA GLU A 269 -4.05 -14.32 -11.47
C GLU A 269 -2.77 -14.29 -10.64
N ARG A 270 -1.86 -13.39 -11.01
CA ARG A 270 -0.63 -13.12 -10.26
C ARG A 270 -0.69 -11.68 -9.78
N ILE A 271 -0.41 -11.47 -8.50
CA ILE A 271 -0.55 -10.15 -7.88
C ILE A 271 0.58 -9.20 -8.32
N LEU A 272 1.82 -9.69 -8.40
CA LEU A 272 2.97 -8.88 -8.80
C LEU A 272 3.36 -9.17 -10.25
N THR A 273 2.65 -8.55 -11.20
CA THR A 273 3.04 -8.57 -12.61
C THR A 273 3.50 -7.18 -13.03
N LEU A 274 4.82 -6.98 -13.14
CA LEU A 274 5.43 -5.71 -13.60
C LEU A 274 5.10 -5.38 -15.07
N ARG A 275 4.64 -6.37 -15.85
CA ARG A 275 4.22 -6.22 -17.24
C ARG A 275 2.88 -6.93 -17.45
N SER A 276 1.80 -6.17 -17.42
CA SER A 276 0.45 -6.67 -17.69
C SER A 276 0.22 -7.09 -19.14
N ASP A 277 1.14 -6.73 -20.05
CA ASP A 277 1.05 -7.02 -21.49
C ASP A 277 1.57 -8.42 -21.85
N ASP A 278 2.22 -9.13 -20.92
CA ASP A 278 2.78 -10.45 -21.20
C ASP A 278 1.65 -11.50 -21.34
N ILE A 279 1.60 -12.13 -22.52
CA ILE A 279 0.79 -13.32 -22.74
C ILE A 279 1.55 -14.53 -22.20
N ARG A 280 0.90 -15.32 -21.33
CA ARG A 280 1.50 -16.49 -20.70
C ARG A 280 0.75 -17.78 -21.03
N SER A 281 1.50 -18.86 -21.22
CA SER A 281 0.95 -20.20 -21.46
C SER A 281 0.39 -20.79 -20.16
N LEU A 282 -0.80 -21.42 -20.22
CA LEU A 282 -1.53 -21.88 -19.04
C LEU A 282 -1.04 -23.17 -18.32
N PRO A 283 -0.12 -24.01 -18.85
CA PRO A 283 0.53 -25.05 -18.04
C PRO A 283 1.91 -24.64 -17.49
N SER A 284 2.67 -23.77 -18.18
CA SER A 284 4.06 -23.44 -17.81
C SER A 284 4.25 -22.05 -17.20
N GLY A 285 3.29 -21.15 -17.39
CA GLY A 285 3.40 -19.75 -16.97
C GLY A 285 4.48 -18.95 -17.71
N LYS A 286 5.10 -19.56 -18.74
CA LYS A 286 6.12 -18.95 -19.59
C LYS A 286 5.48 -17.86 -20.46
N VAL A 287 6.19 -16.75 -20.63
CA VAL A 287 5.80 -15.69 -21.58
C VAL A 287 5.95 -16.24 -22.99
N ILE A 288 4.86 -16.21 -23.75
CA ILE A 288 4.78 -16.71 -25.13
C ILE A 288 4.49 -15.59 -26.13
N GLY A 289 4.25 -14.38 -25.65
CA GLY A 289 4.06 -13.20 -26.48
C GLY A 289 3.74 -11.99 -25.63
N GLN A 290 3.51 -10.86 -26.30
CA GLN A 290 3.03 -9.64 -25.67
C GLN A 290 1.81 -9.13 -26.43
N CYS A 291 0.84 -8.59 -25.71
CA CYS A 291 -0.34 -7.98 -26.28
C CYS A 291 -0.65 -6.70 -25.52
N THR A 292 -0.56 -5.59 -26.23
CA THR A 292 -1.02 -4.29 -25.77
C THR A 292 -2.53 -4.22 -25.92
N MET A 293 -3.26 -4.19 -24.81
CA MET A 293 -4.71 -3.98 -24.79
C MET A 293 -5.01 -2.61 -24.20
N GLY A 294 -5.47 -1.68 -25.04
CA GLY A 294 -5.88 -0.32 -24.66
C GLY A 294 -4.72 0.57 -24.23
N SER A 295 -4.71 1.81 -24.75
CA SER A 295 -3.86 2.93 -24.35
C SER A 295 -4.56 3.79 -23.31
#